data_AF-A0A455TZD3-F1
#
_entry.id   AF-A0A455TZD3-F1
#
_cell.length_a   1.000
_cell.length_b   1.000
_cell.length_c   1.000
_cell.angle_alpha   90.00
_cell.angle_beta   90.00
_cell.angle_gamma   90.00
#
_symmetry.space_group_name_H-M   'P 1'
#
loop_
_entity.id
_entity.type
_entity.pdbx_description
1 polymer ?
#
loop_
_entity_poly.entity_id
_entity_poly.type
_entity_poly.pdbx_seq_one_letter_code
_entity_poly.pdbx_strand_id
1 'polypeptide(L)'
;MFLDEIESMPMALQVKLLRVLQERSVERLGANETVPLDIRVIAATKVDLKAASEEGNFREDLYYRLNVVTLPLPALRERREDIPLLFQHFAVVAANRSGLEAPTR
;
A
#
# COMPACT_ATOMS: atom_id res chain seq x y z
N MET A 1 -3.81 -8.65 2.40
CA MET A 1 -2.56 -8.36 1.67
C MET A 1 -2.41 -6.86 1.53
N PHE A 2 -1.24 -6.30 1.85
CA PHE A 2 -0.90 -4.90 1.65
C PHE A 2 0.15 -4.80 0.54
N LEU A 3 -0.07 -3.93 -0.44
CA LEU A 3 0.84 -3.65 -1.54
C LEU A 3 1.30 -2.20 -1.42
N ASP A 4 2.52 -2.00 -0.92
CA ASP A 4 3.13 -0.68 -0.87
C ASP A 4 3.77 -0.33 -2.22
N GLU A 5 3.85 0.97 -2.51
CA GLU A 5 4.47 1.50 -3.74
C GLU A 5 4.01 0.79 -5.03
N ILE A 6 2.70 0.54 -5.18
CA ILE A 6 2.15 -0.24 -6.29
C ILE A 6 2.46 0.36 -7.67
N GLU A 7 2.70 1.67 -7.75
CA GLU A 7 3.14 2.38 -8.95
C GLU A 7 4.48 1.87 -9.50
N SER A 8 5.33 1.31 -8.63
CA SER A 8 6.65 0.78 -9.02
C SER A 8 6.56 -0.63 -9.64
N MET A 9 5.38 -1.25 -9.61
CA MET A 9 5.19 -2.61 -10.07
C MET A 9 5.40 -2.72 -11.59
N PRO A 10 6.30 -3.61 -12.08
CA PRO A 10 6.47 -3.84 -13.50
C PRO A 10 5.16 -4.25 -14.18
N MET A 11 4.92 -3.79 -15.41
CA MET A 11 3.69 -4.05 -16.16
C MET A 11 3.32 -5.53 -16.24
N ALA A 12 4.31 -6.42 -16.38
CA ALA A 12 4.08 -7.87 -16.41
C ALA A 12 3.51 -8.41 -15.09
N LEU A 13 3.89 -7.85 -13.94
CA LEU A 13 3.34 -8.22 -12.64
C LEU A 13 1.95 -7.63 -12.41
N GLN A 14 1.67 -6.43 -12.96
CA GLN A 14 0.33 -5.84 -12.91
C GLN A 14 -0.72 -6.75 -13.57
N VAL A 15 -0.37 -7.41 -14.69
CA VAL A 15 -1.23 -8.41 -15.35
C VAL A 15 -1.53 -9.60 -14.43
N LYS A 16 -0.50 -10.12 -13.75
CA LYS A 16 -0.67 -11.25 -12.84
C LYS A 16 -1.53 -10.87 -11.64
N LEU A 17 -1.32 -9.69 -11.06
CA LEU A 17 -2.13 -9.19 -9.96
C LEU A 17 -3.60 -9.02 -10.38
N LEU A 18 -3.84 -8.45 -11.57
CA LEU A 18 -5.20 -8.30 -12.09
C LEU A 18 -5.92 -9.65 -12.18
N ARG A 19 -5.25 -10.70 -12.70
CA ARG A 19 -5.82 -12.05 -12.75
C ARG A 19 -6.15 -12.58 -11.35
N VAL A 20 -5.23 -12.43 -10.39
CA VAL A 20 -5.47 -12.84 -9.00
C VAL A 20 -6.70 -12.13 -8.41
N LEU A 21 -6.88 -10.84 -8.69
CA LEU A 21 -8.03 -10.05 -8.22
C LEU A 21 -9.35 -10.43 -8.91
N GLN A 22 -9.30 -10.91 -10.16
CA GLN A 22 -10.46 -11.31 -10.95
C GLN A 22 -10.89 -12.74 -10.63
N GLU A 23 -9.95 -13.69 -10.73
CA GLU A 23 -10.17 -15.13 -10.59
C GLU A 23 -10.26 -15.56 -9.12
N ARG A 24 -9.75 -14.74 -8.19
CA ARG A 24 -9.61 -15.09 -6.76
C ARG A 24 -8.86 -16.40 -6.56
N SER A 25 -7.81 -16.58 -7.35
CA SER A 25 -6.93 -17.73 -7.28
C SER A 25 -5.52 -17.37 -7.74
N VAL A 26 -4.57 -18.24 -7.42
CA VAL A 26 -3.18 -18.10 -7.87
C VAL A 26 -2.61 -19.44 -8.28
N GLU A 27 -1.69 -19.42 -9.24
CA GLU A 27 -0.85 -20.55 -9.62
C GLU A 27 0.58 -20.28 -9.14
N ARG A 28 1.17 -21.25 -8.45
CA ARG A 28 2.58 -21.16 -8.05
C ARG A 28 3.47 -21.30 -9.29
N LEU A 29 4.61 -20.61 -9.29
CA LEU A 29 5.56 -20.72 -10.40
C LEU A 29 5.99 -22.18 -10.59
N GLY A 30 5.79 -22.71 -11.80
CA GLY A 30 6.10 -24.10 -12.14
C GLY A 30 5.05 -25.13 -11.72
N ALA A 31 3.91 -24.71 -11.16
CA ALA A 31 2.78 -25.58 -10.86
C ALA A 31 1.58 -25.23 -11.75
N ASN A 32 0.80 -26.24 -12.13
CA ASN A 32 -0.47 -26.09 -12.85
C ASN A 32 -1.69 -26.16 -11.90
N GLU A 33 -1.44 -26.22 -10.60
CA GLU A 33 -2.49 -26.28 -9.59
C GLU A 33 -2.92 -24.85 -9.24
N THR A 34 -4.19 -24.56 -9.51
CA THR A 34 -4.86 -23.33 -9.11
C THR A 34 -5.26 -23.41 -7.64
N VAL A 35 -4.81 -22.45 -6.84
CA VAL A 35 -5.15 -22.35 -5.41
C VAL A 35 -6.18 -21.22 -5.21
N PRO A 36 -7.38 -21.50 -4.67
CA PRO A 36 -8.37 -20.46 -4.40
C PRO A 36 -7.90 -19.55 -3.26
N LEU A 37 -8.28 -18.27 -3.34
CA LEU A 37 -7.88 -17.22 -2.41
C LEU A 37 -9.10 -16.44 -1.92
N ASP A 38 -9.23 -16.35 -0.59
CA ASP A 38 -10.08 -15.36 0.07
C ASP A 38 -9.19 -14.31 0.73
N ILE A 39 -8.91 -13.24 0.00
CA ILE A 39 -8.02 -12.17 0.45
C ILE A 39 -8.63 -10.80 0.24
N ARG A 40 -8.37 -9.92 1.20
CA ARG A 40 -8.58 -8.48 1.04
C ARG A 40 -7.28 -7.82 0.60
N VAL A 41 -7.36 -6.98 -0.43
CA VAL A 41 -6.23 -6.23 -0.97
C VAL A 41 -6.35 -4.78 -0.57
N ILE A 42 -5.27 -4.22 -0.05
CA ILE A 42 -5.09 -2.81 0.23
C ILE A 42 -3.80 -2.41 -0.50
N ALA A 43 -3.86 -1.35 -1.30
CA ALA A 43 -2.71 -0.83 -2.03
C ALA A 43 -2.42 0.61 -1.58
N ALA A 44 -1.15 0.97 -1.56
CA ALA A 44 -0.67 2.33 -1.35
C ALA A 44 0.18 2.76 -2.54
N THR A 45 0.14 4.07 -2.81
CA THR A 45 0.87 4.72 -3.91
C THR A 45 1.31 6.10 -3.46
N LYS A 46 2.45 6.57 -3.96
CA LYS A 46 2.91 7.96 -3.77
C LYS A 46 2.51 8.88 -4.92
N VAL A 47 2.08 8.31 -6.04
CA VAL A 47 1.70 9.05 -7.25
C VAL A 47 0.22 8.89 -7.54
N ASP A 48 -0.32 9.79 -8.37
CA ASP A 48 -1.65 9.65 -8.92
C ASP A 48 -1.68 8.51 -9.94
N LEU A 49 -2.28 7.37 -9.55
CA LEU A 49 -2.39 6.20 -10.41
C LEU A 49 -3.29 6.43 -11.62
N LYS A 50 -4.24 7.37 -11.56
CA LYS A 50 -5.07 7.71 -12.70
C LYS A 50 -4.21 8.38 -13.78
N ALA A 51 -3.44 9.40 -13.40
CA ALA A 51 -2.51 10.06 -14.30
C ALA A 51 -1.46 9.06 -14.85
N ALA A 52 -0.88 8.23 -13.98
CA ALA A 52 0.07 7.20 -14.41
C ALA A 52 -0.55 6.19 -15.41
N SER A 53 -1.86 5.92 -15.30
CA SER A 53 -2.56 5.06 -16.25
C SER A 53 -2.79 5.72 -17.60
N GLU A 54 -3.10 7.02 -17.62
CA GLU A 54 -3.25 7.81 -18.84
C GLU A 54 -1.90 7.94 -19.59
N GLU A 55 -0.79 7.94 -18.87
CA GLU A 55 0.58 7.95 -19.42
C GLU A 55 1.09 6.56 -19.86
N GLY A 56 0.33 5.48 -19.58
CA GLY A 56 0.71 4.11 -19.92
C GLY A 56 1.75 3.48 -18.98
N ASN A 57 2.08 4.13 -17.87
CA ASN A 57 2.99 3.62 -16.83
C ASN A 57 2.29 2.66 -15.85
N PHE A 58 0.96 2.69 -15.83
CA PHE A 58 0.13 1.80 -15.03
C PHE A 58 -1.05 1.28 -15.86
N ARG A 59 -1.50 0.05 -15.62
CA ARG A 59 -2.66 -0.47 -16.35
C ARG A 59 -3.96 0.15 -15.85
N GLU A 60 -4.72 0.69 -16.78
CA GLU A 60 -6.04 1.30 -16.53
C GLU A 60 -7.03 0.29 -15.90
N ASP A 61 -7.06 -0.96 -16.36
CA ASP A 61 -7.95 -1.99 -15.82
C ASP A 61 -7.63 -2.37 -14.35
N LEU A 62 -6.35 -2.43 -14.00
CA LEU A 62 -5.91 -2.62 -12.64
C LEU A 62 -6.26 -1.40 -11.76
N TYR A 63 -6.09 -0.18 -12.28
CA TYR A 63 -6.47 1.05 -11.57
C TYR A 63 -7.95 1.01 -11.19
N TYR A 64 -8.86 0.77 -12.13
CA TYR A 64 -10.29 0.70 -11.82
C TYR A 64 -10.66 -0.44 -10.87
N ARG A 65 -9.93 -1.56 -10.91
CA ARG A 65 -10.17 -2.68 -9.98
C ARG A 65 -9.76 -2.35 -8.54
N LEU A 66 -8.74 -1.51 -8.36
CA LEU A 66 -8.25 -1.08 -7.04
C LEU A 66 -9.00 0.16 -6.51
N ASN A 67 -9.36 1.09 -7.40
CA ASN A 67 -9.96 2.38 -7.07
C ASN A 67 -11.48 2.29 -6.75
N VAL A 68 -11.87 1.27 -5.99
CA VAL A 68 -13.25 1.12 -5.48
C VAL A 68 -13.47 2.00 -4.25
N VAL A 69 -12.48 2.03 -3.35
CA VAL A 69 -12.46 2.90 -2.18
C VAL A 69 -11.05 3.46 -2.03
N THR A 70 -10.95 4.78 -2.02
CA THR A 70 -9.67 5.49 -1.93
C THR A 70 -9.66 6.37 -0.70
N LEU A 71 -8.61 6.20 0.11
CA LEU A 71 -8.37 7.00 1.31
C LEU A 71 -7.18 7.92 1.06
N PRO A 72 -7.39 9.23 0.81
CA PRO A 72 -6.29 10.17 0.72
C PRO A 72 -5.62 10.31 2.10
N LEU A 73 -4.31 10.15 2.14
CA LEU A 73 -3.53 10.38 3.35
C LEU A 73 -2.83 11.75 3.25
N PRO A 74 -3.35 12.79 3.92
CA PRO A 74 -2.74 14.12 3.86
C PRO A 74 -1.36 14.12 4.51
N ALA A 75 -0.50 15.01 4.03
CA ALA A 75 0.83 15.17 4.58
C ALA A 75 0.76 15.75 6.00
N LEU A 76 1.75 15.46 6.84
CA LEU A 76 1.76 15.95 8.23
C LEU A 76 1.74 17.48 8.35
N ARG A 77 2.23 18.20 7.33
CA ARG A 77 2.15 19.68 7.25
C ARG A 77 0.71 20.21 7.16
N GLU A 78 -0.24 19.37 6.77
CA GLU A 78 -1.68 19.64 6.65
C GLU A 78 -2.45 19.18 7.91
N ARG A 79 -1.78 18.43 8.81
CA ARG A 79 -2.32 17.92 10.09
C ARG A 79 -1.37 18.24 11.23
N ARG A 80 -1.05 19.53 11.41
CA ARG A 80 0.01 19.98 12.33
C ARG A 80 -0.31 19.70 13.79
N GLU A 81 -1.59 19.65 14.13
CA GLU A 81 -2.12 19.30 15.45
C GLU A 81 -1.78 17.87 15.88
N ASP A 82 -1.49 16.96 14.94
CA ASP A 82 -1.07 15.59 15.24
C ASP A 82 0.42 15.50 15.61
N ILE A 83 1.22 16.53 15.29
CA ILE A 83 2.68 16.53 15.50
C ILE A 83 3.06 16.32 16.97
N PRO A 84 2.49 17.04 17.96
CA PRO A 84 2.86 16.84 19.36
C PRO A 84 2.56 15.42 19.85
N LEU A 85 1.42 14.85 19.46
CA LEU A 85 1.03 13.50 19.84
C LEU A 85 1.96 12.44 19.22
N LEU A 86 2.27 12.58 17.94
CA LEU A 86 3.21 11.70 17.25
C LEU A 86 4.62 11.82 17.82
N PHE A 87 5.09 13.05 18.10
CA PHE A 87 6.38 13.28 18.73
C PHE A 87 6.48 12.57 20.08
N GLN A 88 5.48 12.77 20.96
CA GLN A 88 5.45 12.11 22.25
C GLN A 88 5.47 10.59 22.10
N HIS A 89 4.65 10.04 21.21
CA HIS A 89 4.62 8.60 20.94
C HIS A 89 5.99 8.07 20.51
N PHE A 90 6.63 8.69 19.52
CA PHE A 90 7.92 8.23 19.01
C PHE A 90 9.06 8.46 19.99
N ALA A 91 9.01 9.51 20.82
CA ALA A 91 9.99 9.76 21.87
C ALA A 91 9.97 8.65 22.92
N VAL A 92 8.78 8.22 23.35
CA VAL A 92 8.63 7.06 24.26
C VAL A 92 9.13 5.77 23.60
N VAL A 93 8.75 5.51 22.35
CA VAL A 93 9.20 4.32 21.62
C VAL A 93 10.72 4.27 21.50
N ALA A 94 11.36 5.41 21.20
CA ALA A 94 12.81 5.52 21.07
C ALA A 94 13.53 5.33 22.41
N ALA A 95 13.04 5.96 23.49
CA ALA A 95 13.61 5.80 24.82
C ALA A 95 13.61 4.32 25.27
N ASN A 96 12.46 3.64 25.10
CA ASN A 96 12.32 2.22 25.43
C ASN A 96 13.29 1.33 24.63
N ARG A 97 13.48 1.60 23.33
CA ARG A 97 14.43 0.84 22.49
C ARG A 97 15.88 1.03 22.91
N SER A 98 16.21 2.21 23.43
CA SER A 98 17.57 2.57 23.88
C SER A 98 17.82 2.26 25.35
N GLY A 99 16.84 1.71 26.07
CA GLY A 99 16.93 1.48 27.52
C GLY A 99 17.03 2.76 28.35
N LEU A 100 16.55 3.88 27.81
CA LEU A 100 16.50 5.18 28.48
C LEU A 100 15.10 5.41 29.06
N GLU A 101 15.01 6.29 30.06
CA GLU A 101 13.72 6.76 30.54
C GLU A 101 13.04 7.63 29.47
N ALA A 102 11.74 7.42 29.31
CA ALA A 102 10.93 8.20 28.39
C ALA A 102 10.91 9.68 28.82
N PRO A 103 11.04 10.63 27.88
CA PRO A 103 11.01 12.04 28.22
C PRO A 103 9.64 12.40 28.82
N THR A 104 9.69 12.94 30.03
CA THR A 104 8.50 13.45 30.73
C THR A 104 8.34 14.94 30.40
N ARG A 105 7.39 15.21 29.49
CA ARG A 105 6.98 16.53 28.94
C ARG A 105 7.74 17.01 27.71
#